data_AF-A0A1V5IGK3-F1
#
_entry.id   AF-A0A1V5IGK3-F1
#
_cell.length_a   1.000
_cell.length_b   1.000
_cell.length_c   1.000
_cell.angle_alpha   90.00
_cell.angle_beta   90.00
_cell.angle_gamma   90.00
#
_symmetry.space_group_name_H-M   'P 1'
#
loop_
_entity.id
_entity.type
_entity.pdbx_description
1 polymer ?
#
loop_
_entity_poly.entity_id
_entity_poly.type
_entity_poly.pdbx_seq_one_letter_code
_entity_poly.pdbx_strand_id
1 'polypeptide(L)' 'MVDKETLDRCLEGISFPADGGTIADHASFNGCPSDVVAAIRKLSEQTFRSEDEVFCSLGESTYC' A
#
# COMPACT_ATOMS: atom_id res chain seq x y z
N MET A 1 -12.14 -2.53 -9.06
CA MET A 1 -11.87 -3.60 -8.07
C MET A 1 -10.37 -3.72 -8.04
N VAL A 2 -9.73 -3.44 -6.91
CA VAL A 2 -8.28 -3.64 -6.78
C VAL A 2 -8.11 -5.02 -6.18
N ASP A 3 -7.64 -5.98 -6.98
CA ASP A 3 -7.43 -7.35 -6.52
C ASP A 3 -6.32 -7.39 -5.47
N LYS A 4 -6.54 -8.12 -4.37
CA LYS A 4 -5.54 -8.29 -3.31
C LYS A 4 -4.20 -8.76 -3.88
N GLU A 5 -4.23 -9.67 -4.86
CA GLU A 5 -3.03 -10.16 -5.53
C GLU A 5 -2.22 -9.05 -6.23
N THR A 6 -2.90 -8.04 -6.78
CA THR A 6 -2.22 -6.89 -7.40
C THR A 6 -1.53 -6.04 -6.33
N LEU A 7 -2.18 -5.79 -5.19
CA LEU A 7 -1.54 -5.06 -4.08
C LEU A 7 -0.40 -5.87 -3.42
N ASP A 8 -0.53 -7.19 -3.34
CA ASP A 8 0.48 -8.08 -2.75
C ASP A 8 1.78 -7.98 -3.54
N ARG A 9 1.68 -8.15 -4.85
CA ARG A 9 2.80 -7.98 -5.79
C ARG A 9 3.37 -6.56 -5.84
N CYS A 10 2.55 -5.59 -5.45
CA CYS A 10 2.85 -4.18 -5.35
C CYS A 10 3.67 -3.83 -4.10
N LEU A 11 3.39 -4.49 -2.99
CA LEU A 11 4.05 -4.32 -1.70
C LEU A 11 5.18 -5.34 -1.50
N GLU A 12 5.25 -6.34 -2.37
CA GLU A 12 6.31 -7.35 -2.42
C GLU A 12 7.69 -6.68 -2.47
N GLY A 13 8.54 -7.02 -1.49
CA GLY A 13 9.90 -6.49 -1.37
C GLY A 13 10.03 -5.23 -0.50
N ILE A 14 8.94 -4.71 0.07
CA ILE A 14 9.00 -3.66 1.08
C ILE A 14 9.44 -4.26 2.42
N SER A 15 10.49 -3.70 3.02
CA SER A 15 10.88 -4.02 4.39
C SER A 15 10.07 -3.20 5.37
N PHE A 16 9.07 -3.82 5.99
CA PHE A 16 8.34 -3.21 7.10
C PHE A 16 9.20 -3.19 8.37
N PRO A 17 9.12 -2.14 9.21
CA PRO A 17 8.22 -0.99 9.12
C PRO A 17 8.67 0.07 8.11
N ALA A 18 7.72 0.59 7.34
CA ALA A 18 7.97 1.65 6.36
C ALA A 18 6.90 2.75 6.47
N ASP A 19 7.29 3.99 6.22
CA ASP A 19 6.35 5.12 6.10
C ASP A 19 5.51 5.01 4.83
N GLY A 20 4.26 5.48 4.90
CA GLY A 20 3.36 5.47 3.74
C GLY A 20 3.93 6.20 2.51
N GLY A 21 4.86 7.14 2.72
CA GLY A 21 5.61 7.78 1.64
C GLY A 21 6.49 6.79 0.88
N THR A 22 7.37 6.08 1.58
CA THR A 22 8.25 5.05 1.00
C THR A 22 7.45 3.92 0.37
N ILE A 23 6.36 3.50 1.02
CA ILE A 23 5.47 2.45 0.52
C ILE A 23 4.78 2.89 -0.78
N ALA A 24 4.30 4.14 -0.85
CA ALA A 24 3.69 4.69 -2.06
C ALA A 24 4.71 4.74 -3.22
N ASP A 25 5.95 5.10 -2.94
CA ASP A 25 7.02 5.19 -3.95
C ASP A 25 7.37 3.78 -4.50
N HIS A 26 7.54 2.80 -3.59
CA HIS A 26 7.75 1.40 -3.97
C HIS A 26 6.57 0.82 -4.74
N ALA A 27 5.33 1.06 -4.29
CA ALA A 27 4.13 0.64 -4.99
C ALA A 27 4.08 1.28 -6.40
N SER A 28 4.33 2.58 -6.51
CA SER A 28 4.39 3.24 -7.81
C SER A 28 5.45 2.63 -8.73
N PHE A 29 6.61 2.25 -8.16
CA PHE A 29 7.70 1.61 -8.90
C PHE A 29 7.34 0.20 -9.36
N ASN A 30 6.61 -0.56 -8.55
CA ASN A 30 6.12 -1.91 -8.86
C ASN A 30 4.93 -1.93 -9.85
N GLY A 31 4.49 -0.77 -10.33
CA GLY A 31 3.42 -0.67 -11.33
C GLY A 31 2.01 -0.72 -10.74
N CYS A 32 1.86 -0.30 -9.48
CA CYS A 32 0.56 -0.27 -8.81
C CYS A 32 -0.40 0.76 -9.40
N PRO A 33 -1.72 0.57 -9.17
CA PRO A 33 -2.70 1.56 -9.55
C PRO A 33 -2.40 2.91 -8.89
N SER A 34 -2.47 3.98 -9.67
CA SER A 34 -2.23 5.35 -9.19
C SER A 34 -3.17 5.74 -8.03
N ASP A 35 -4.40 5.22 -8.02
CA ASP A 35 -5.36 5.41 -6.93
C ASP A 35 -4.87 4.85 -5.60
N VAL A 36 -4.25 3.65 -5.64
CA VAL A 36 -3.65 2.99 -4.48
C VAL A 36 -2.49 3.84 -3.98
N VAL A 37 -1.53 4.15 -4.86
CA VAL A 37 -0.37 4.99 -4.52
C VAL A 37 -0.80 6.34 -3.91
N ALA A 38 -1.81 6.98 -4.49
CA ALA A 38 -2.35 8.24 -3.98
C ALA A 38 -2.99 8.11 -2.60
N ALA A 39 -3.70 7.01 -2.32
CA ALA A 39 -4.27 6.71 -1.01
C ALA A 39 -3.19 6.42 0.04
N ILE A 40 -2.14 5.64 -0.27
CA ILE A 40 -1.00 5.44 0.65
C ILE A 40 -0.27 6.76 0.89
N ARG A 41 -0.09 7.57 -0.15
CA ARG A 41 0.60 8.86 -0.06
C ARG A 41 -0.15 9.86 0.83
N LYS A 42 -1.49 9.82 0.87
CA LYS A 42 -2.29 10.57 1.86
C LYS A 42 -2.04 10.10 3.29
N LEU A 43 -1.62 8.86 3.47
CA LEU A 43 -1.28 8.25 4.75
C LEU A 43 0.24 8.24 4.99
N SER A 44 1.02 9.05 4.26
CA SER A 44 2.49 9.08 4.44
C SER A 44 2.94 9.54 5.82
N GLU A 45 2.05 10.21 6.57
CA GLU A 45 2.25 10.56 7.98
C GLU A 45 2.11 9.35 8.93
N GLN A 46 1.57 8.22 8.44
CA GLN A 46 1.45 6.98 9.18
C GLN A 46 2.54 6.00 8.76
N THR A 47 3.15 5.37 9.76
CA THR A 47 4.10 4.27 9.55
C THR A 47 3.34 2.97 9.61
N PHE A 48 3.41 2.20 8.53
CA PHE A 48 2.78 0.89 8.46
C PHE A 48 3.78 -0.17 8.90
N ARG A 49 3.31 -1.13 9.69
CA ARG A 49 4.15 -2.21 10.21
C ARG A 49 3.97 -3.54 9.46
N SER A 50 2.94 -3.63 8.63
CA SER A 50 2.66 -4.81 7.83
C SER A 50 1.96 -4.43 6.54
N GLU A 51 2.11 -5.28 5.53
CA GLU A 51 1.36 -5.20 4.27
C GLU A 51 -0.14 -5.20 4.55
N ASP A 52 -0.62 -6.05 5.47
CA ASP A 52 -2.04 -6.14 5.87
C ASP A 52 -2.64 -4.80 6.31
N GLU A 53 -1.85 -3.95 6.99
CA GLU A 53 -2.29 -2.64 7.46
C GLU A 53 -2.47 -1.65 6.29
N VAL A 54 -1.60 -1.77 5.30
CA VAL A 54 -1.64 -1.03 4.03
C VAL A 54 -2.84 -1.51 3.20
N PHE A 55 -3.04 -2.82 3.08
CA PHE A 55 -4.22 -3.43 2.45
C PHE A 55 -5.53 -2.94 3.09
N CYS A 56 -5.62 -2.95 4.42
CA CYS A 56 -6.80 -2.49 5.15
C CYS A 56 -7.11 -1.00 4.90
N SER A 57 -6.06 -0.19 4.71
CA SER A 57 -6.19 1.25 4.48
C SER A 57 -6.51 1.62 3.03
N LEU A 58 -6.17 0.75 2.07
CA LEU A 58 -6.33 0.97 0.62
C LEU A 58 -7.54 0.25 0.02
N GLY A 59 -7.73 -0.99 0.45
CA GLY A 59 -8.82 -1.87 0.03
C GLY A 59 -10.06 -1.58 0.86
N GLU A 60 -10.63 -0.40 0.64
CA GLU A 60 -12.01 0.00 1.01
C GLU A 60 -12.76 -1.01 1.91
N SER A 61 -12.49 -0.94 3.23
CA SER A 61 -13.31 -1.38 4.38
C SER A 61 -14.07 -2.73 4.34
N THR A 62 -13.85 -3.62 3.38
CA THR A 62 -14.61 -4.89 3.27
C THR A 62 -13.83 -6.09 3.81
N TYR A 63 -12.53 -5.96 4.04
CA TYR A 63 -11.68 -7.03 4.57
C TYR A 63 -10.86 -6.62 5.81
N CYS A 64 -11.32 -5.57 6.50
CA CYS A 64 -11.11 -5.41 7.93
C CYS A 64 -12.44 -5.79 8.62
#